data_AF-A0A968MPP4-F1
#
_entry.id   AF-A0A968MPP4-F1
#
_cell.length_a   1.000
_cell.length_b   1.000
_cell.length_c   1.000
_cell.angle_alpha   90.00
_cell.angle_beta   90.00
_cell.angle_gamma   90.00
#
_symmetry.space_group_name_H-M   'P 1'
#
loop_
_entity.id
_entity.type
_entity.pdbx_description
1 polymer ?
#
loop_
_entity_poly.entity_id
_entity_poly.type
_entity_poly.pdbx_seq_one_letter_code
_entity_poly.pdbx_strand_id
1 'polypeptide(L)'
;MTITEPGRGIRSVASTVKQADQAIVVATRSFEPQSSLNPWGPKVDRHEEVIEIGAEALTALREGRATIEIRAEGAGTLFRAAPVTVATEERPVLLRPPLLFDRTSTTFVAQGGAEAVVYDVGPTAARHGVRVGDRTFEGQRHDALGENGAFALFGVPHDVAGAEDIRLFAEDLASNRAEVPFVDQFKEKPFREDQITINDRIMKAVVPPILAATPKLEDKGSLLENYLQINGPLRRALNDRLVELGQESRKEFLWTQPFLQMNAQVVSAFADRRTYLYEGKVVDSQDHLGFDLAP
;
A
#
# COMPACT_ATOMS: atom_id res chain seq x y z
N MET A 1 -1.71 19.44 13.49
CA MET A 1 -2.93 20.15 13.96
C MET A 1 -2.84 21.62 13.59
N THR A 2 -3.95 22.32 13.34
CA THR A 2 -3.99 23.77 13.05
C THR A 2 -4.76 24.53 14.14
N ILE A 3 -4.13 25.53 14.74
CA ILE A 3 -4.72 26.42 15.75
C ILE A 3 -4.81 27.81 15.15
N THR A 4 -5.98 28.46 15.25
CA THR A 4 -6.18 29.82 14.76
C THR A 4 -6.78 30.71 15.84
N GLU A 5 -6.17 31.86 16.09
CA GLU A 5 -6.68 32.88 17.00
C GLU A 5 -6.66 34.29 16.36
N PRO A 6 -7.82 34.88 16.04
CA PRO A 6 -7.88 36.14 15.30
C PRO A 6 -7.52 37.39 16.15
N GLY A 7 -7.42 37.27 17.48
CA GLY A 7 -7.18 38.37 18.43
C GLY A 7 -5.76 38.91 18.45
N ARG A 8 -5.18 39.07 19.64
CA ARG A 8 -3.79 39.54 19.84
C ARG A 8 -2.75 38.43 19.63
N GLY A 9 -3.16 37.33 19.00
CA GLY A 9 -2.36 36.16 18.72
C GLY A 9 -2.30 35.17 19.89
N ILE A 10 -1.88 33.97 19.53
CA ILE A 10 -1.66 32.83 20.42
C ILE A 10 -0.53 33.19 21.38
N ARG A 11 -0.73 32.93 22.68
CA ARG A 11 0.28 33.12 23.73
C ARG A 11 0.99 31.82 24.06
N SER A 12 0.24 30.73 24.18
CA SER A 12 0.82 29.42 24.44
C SER A 12 -0.05 28.29 23.92
N VAL A 13 0.58 27.20 23.54
CA VAL A 13 -0.07 25.94 23.17
C VAL A 13 0.55 24.85 24.02
N ALA A 14 -0.29 24.09 24.73
CA ALA A 14 0.12 22.91 25.48
C ALA A 14 -0.62 21.69 24.95
N SER A 15 0.14 20.65 24.62
CA SER A 15 -0.38 19.37 24.18
C SER A 15 -0.15 18.36 25.29
N THR A 16 -1.22 17.69 25.72
CA THR A 16 -1.24 16.78 26.85
C THR A 16 -1.89 15.47 26.44
N VAL A 17 -1.26 14.34 26.78
CA VAL A 17 -1.87 13.03 26.64
C VAL A 17 -2.44 12.63 27.99
N LYS A 18 -3.74 12.37 28.03
CA LYS A 18 -4.46 11.88 29.21
C LYS A 18 -4.81 10.42 29.02
N GLN A 19 -4.40 9.58 29.96
CA GLN A 19 -4.74 8.17 29.98
C GLN A 19 -4.93 7.70 31.42
N ALA A 20 -6.11 7.15 31.72
CA ALA A 20 -6.54 6.87 33.09
C ALA A 20 -6.32 8.11 34.00
N ASP A 21 -5.65 7.95 35.13
CA ASP A 21 -5.37 9.03 36.09
C ASP A 21 -4.10 9.83 35.77
N GLN A 22 -3.45 9.55 34.64
CA GLN A 22 -2.21 10.22 34.23
C GLN A 22 -2.47 11.27 33.15
N ALA A 23 -1.88 12.44 33.32
CA ALA A 23 -1.82 13.50 32.33
C ALA A 23 -0.36 13.86 32.08
N ILE A 24 0.12 13.62 30.87
CA ILE A 24 1.52 13.83 30.49
C ILE A 24 1.57 14.95 29.47
N VAL A 25 2.23 16.05 29.81
CA VAL A 25 2.45 17.15 28.88
C VAL A 25 3.53 16.73 27.89
N VAL A 26 3.16 16.59 26.63
CA VAL A 26 4.05 16.10 25.56
C VAL A 26 4.77 17.25 24.86
N ALA A 27 4.14 18.42 24.79
CA ALA A 27 4.74 19.62 24.23
C ALA A 27 4.15 20.86 24.87
N THR A 28 4.98 21.90 25.00
CA THR A 28 4.53 23.25 25.31
C THR A 28 5.29 24.22 24.42
N ARG A 29 4.55 25.14 23.81
CA ARG A 29 5.05 26.24 22.99
C ARG A 29 4.53 27.55 23.55
N SER A 30 5.40 28.54 23.61
CA SER A 30 5.06 29.89 24.05
C SER A 30 5.43 30.86 22.95
N PHE A 31 4.58 31.84 22.71
CA PHE A 31 4.75 32.86 21.70
C PHE A 31 4.62 34.24 22.34
N GLU A 32 5.31 35.23 21.78
CA GLU A 32 5.14 36.61 22.22
C GLU A 32 3.81 37.15 21.70
N PRO A 33 2.88 37.52 22.61
CA PRO A 33 1.60 38.08 22.19
C PRO A 33 1.77 39.51 21.68
N GLN A 34 0.90 39.91 20.76
CA GLN A 34 0.88 41.28 20.24
C GLN A 34 0.74 42.29 21.39
N SER A 35 1.59 43.32 21.48
CA SER A 35 1.52 44.31 22.58
C SER A 35 0.20 45.10 22.58
N SER A 36 -0.34 45.39 23.78
CA SER A 36 -1.54 46.22 23.93
C SER A 36 -1.27 47.68 23.63
N LEU A 37 -0.01 48.09 23.65
CA LEU A 37 0.45 49.44 23.33
C LEU A 37 0.80 49.59 21.84
N ASN A 38 0.87 48.49 21.09
CA ASN A 38 1.14 48.50 19.65
C ASN A 38 0.22 47.50 18.91
N PRO A 39 -1.00 47.93 18.50
CA PRO A 39 -1.99 47.08 17.82
C PRO A 39 -1.60 46.72 16.37
N TRP A 40 -0.46 47.20 15.88
CA TRP A 40 0.12 46.85 14.57
C TRP A 40 1.38 46.00 14.71
N GLY A 41 1.76 45.61 15.94
CA GLY A 41 2.91 44.77 16.19
C GLY A 41 2.74 43.34 15.66
N PRO A 42 3.83 42.56 15.53
CA PRO A 42 3.78 41.18 15.08
C PRO A 42 2.95 40.33 16.04
N LYS A 43 2.29 39.30 15.49
CA LYS A 43 1.51 38.31 16.25
C LYS A 43 1.57 36.95 15.55
N VAL A 44 1.38 35.88 16.31
CA VAL A 44 1.14 34.54 15.77
C VAL A 44 -0.35 34.28 15.85
N ASP A 45 -1.04 34.38 14.71
CA ASP A 45 -2.48 34.10 14.61
C ASP A 45 -2.78 32.65 14.20
N ARG A 46 -1.80 31.95 13.62
CA ARG A 46 -1.89 30.52 13.28
C ARG A 46 -0.62 29.78 13.70
N HIS A 47 -0.80 28.60 14.29
CA HIS A 47 0.29 27.68 14.59
C HIS A 47 -0.06 26.25 14.15
N GLU A 48 0.92 25.58 13.56
CA GLU A 48 0.83 24.17 13.18
C GLU A 48 2.01 23.41 13.76
N GLU A 49 1.71 22.28 14.39
CA GLU A 49 2.71 21.38 14.96
C GLU A 49 2.31 19.92 14.68
N VAL A 50 3.34 19.10 14.49
CA VAL A 50 3.27 17.64 14.46
C VAL A 50 3.96 17.16 15.73
N ILE A 51 3.25 16.34 16.51
CA ILE A 51 3.76 15.76 17.75
C ILE A 51 3.73 14.26 17.58
N GLU A 52 4.89 13.62 17.71
CA GLU A 52 5.00 12.17 17.72
C GLU A 52 4.67 11.68 19.13
N ILE A 53 3.63 10.84 19.21
CA ILE A 53 3.13 10.27 20.46
C ILE A 53 3.18 8.76 20.32
N GLY A 54 4.16 8.13 20.98
CA GLY A 54 4.37 6.68 20.94
C GLY A 54 5.07 6.20 22.20
N ALA A 55 5.17 4.88 22.38
CA ALA A 55 5.77 4.28 23.57
C ALA A 55 7.24 4.66 23.78
N GLU A 56 7.97 4.96 22.71
CA GLU A 56 9.36 5.44 22.79
C GLU A 56 9.44 6.85 23.38
N ALA A 57 8.52 7.73 23.01
CA ALA A 57 8.44 9.10 23.54
C ALA A 57 7.81 9.14 24.93
N LEU A 58 6.86 8.22 25.22
CA LEU A 58 6.07 8.17 26.44
C LEU A 58 5.98 6.74 26.98
N THR A 59 7.00 6.36 27.75
CA THR A 59 7.09 5.01 28.36
C THR A 59 5.98 4.69 29.37
N ALA A 60 5.23 5.70 29.83
CA ALA A 60 4.11 5.53 30.75
C ALA A 60 2.80 5.11 30.06
N LEU A 61 2.73 5.15 28.71
CA LEU A 61 1.56 4.72 27.97
C LEU A 61 1.25 3.24 28.21
N ARG A 62 -0.05 2.94 28.27
CA ARG A 62 -0.58 1.58 28.40
C ARG A 62 -1.55 1.28 27.27
N GLU A 63 -1.70 -0.01 26.97
CA GLU A 63 -2.71 -0.47 26.02
C GLU A 63 -4.11 0.03 26.41
N GLY A 64 -4.89 0.48 25.43
CA GLY A 64 -6.25 0.95 25.67
C GLY A 64 -6.56 2.22 24.89
N ARG A 65 -7.14 3.22 25.56
CA ARG A 65 -7.45 4.51 24.95
C ARG A 65 -6.77 5.65 25.67
N ALA A 66 -6.39 6.67 24.92
CA ALA A 66 -5.84 7.91 25.43
C ALA A 66 -6.52 9.10 24.76
N THR A 67 -6.69 10.17 25.52
CA THR A 67 -7.22 11.44 25.03
C THR A 67 -6.06 12.40 24.84
N ILE A 68 -5.88 12.86 23.61
CA ILE A 68 -4.97 13.94 23.27
C ILE A 68 -5.74 15.23 23.51
N GLU A 69 -5.31 16.03 24.48
CA GLU A 69 -5.86 17.35 24.79
C GLU A 69 -4.88 18.42 24.33
N ILE A 70 -5.38 19.39 23.58
CA ILE A 70 -4.61 20.53 23.12
C ILE A 70 -5.28 21.78 23.65
N ARG A 71 -4.54 22.52 24.47
CA ARG A 71 -4.97 23.76 25.09
C ARG A 71 -4.19 24.91 24.48
N ALA A 72 -4.88 25.77 23.75
CA ALA A 72 -4.35 27.02 23.25
C ALA A 72 -4.86 28.17 24.12
N GLU A 73 -3.94 28.98 24.63
CA GLU A 73 -4.26 30.22 25.35
C GLU A 73 -3.84 31.41 24.51
N GLY A 74 -4.76 32.36 24.37
CA GLY A 74 -4.52 33.61 23.68
C GLY A 74 -4.04 34.72 24.58
N ALA A 75 -3.88 35.90 23.99
CA ALA A 75 -3.47 37.07 24.76
C ALA A 75 -4.67 37.85 25.32
N GLY A 76 -4.77 37.90 26.65
CA GLY A 76 -5.75 38.74 27.37
C GLY A 76 -5.42 40.24 27.31
N THR A 77 -6.31 41.07 27.83
CA THR A 77 -6.10 42.51 28.03
C THR A 77 -6.26 42.88 29.51
N LEU A 78 -5.98 44.14 29.87
CA LEU A 78 -6.13 44.63 31.25
C LEU A 78 -7.55 44.42 31.82
N PHE A 79 -8.56 44.35 30.93
CA PHE A 79 -9.99 44.26 31.29
C PHE A 79 -10.66 42.97 30.81
N ARG A 80 -9.93 42.06 30.14
CA ARG A 80 -10.50 40.83 29.59
C ARG A 80 -9.54 39.67 29.75
N ALA A 81 -10.03 38.57 30.30
CA ALA A 81 -9.27 37.32 30.42
C ALA A 81 -8.79 36.83 29.03
N ALA A 82 -7.65 36.15 29.04
CA ALA A 82 -7.16 35.44 27.87
C ALA A 82 -8.19 34.41 27.39
N PRO A 83 -8.54 34.37 26.08
CA PRO A 83 -9.34 33.28 25.57
C PRO A 83 -8.55 31.97 25.70
N VAL A 84 -9.24 30.89 26.06
CA VAL A 84 -8.67 29.55 26.13
C VAL A 84 -9.53 28.64 25.26
N THR A 85 -8.88 27.95 24.31
CA THR A 85 -9.51 26.96 23.45
C THR A 85 -8.92 25.60 23.79
N VAL A 86 -9.78 24.63 24.07
CA VAL A 86 -9.38 23.24 24.30
C VAL A 86 -9.98 22.37 23.22
N ALA A 87 -9.14 21.58 22.57
CA ALA A 87 -9.55 20.53 21.64
C ALA A 87 -9.13 19.18 22.21
N THR A 88 -10.00 18.18 22.14
CA THR A 88 -9.74 16.83 22.63
C THR A 88 -10.00 15.81 21.55
N GLU A 89 -9.12 14.85 21.40
CA GLU A 89 -9.24 13.76 20.44
C GLU A 89 -8.89 12.43 21.10
N GLU A 90 -9.77 11.44 20.99
CA GLU A 90 -9.55 10.12 21.56
C GLU A 90 -8.92 9.19 20.53
N ARG A 91 -7.83 8.51 20.91
CA ARG A 91 -7.10 7.57 20.05
C ARG A 91 -6.81 6.26 20.79
N PRO A 92 -6.81 5.12 20.09
CA PRO A 92 -6.33 3.87 20.66
C PRO A 92 -4.81 3.94 20.87
N VAL A 93 -4.35 3.37 21.98
CA VAL A 93 -2.93 3.15 22.24
C VAL A 93 -2.65 1.68 21.99
N LEU A 94 -1.92 1.42 20.90
CA LEU A 94 -1.59 0.09 20.42
C LEU A 94 -0.11 -0.19 20.68
N LEU A 95 0.16 -1.05 21.66
CA LEU A 95 1.54 -1.36 22.10
C LEU A 95 2.01 -2.75 21.66
N ARG A 96 1.09 -3.52 21.08
CA ARG A 96 1.32 -4.89 20.67
C ARG A 96 0.78 -5.10 19.26
N PRO A 97 1.47 -5.92 18.44
CA PRO A 97 0.96 -6.30 17.14
C PRO A 97 -0.46 -6.90 17.21
N PRO A 98 -1.25 -6.76 16.14
CA PRO A 98 -2.52 -7.46 16.01
C PRO A 98 -2.36 -8.97 16.19
N LEU A 99 -3.38 -9.59 16.77
CA LEU A 99 -3.50 -11.05 16.78
C LEU A 99 -3.64 -11.56 15.34
N LEU A 100 -2.90 -12.62 15.03
CA LEU A 100 -2.88 -13.24 13.70
C LEU A 100 -2.65 -14.74 13.85
N PHE A 101 -3.59 -15.54 13.35
CA PHE A 101 -3.49 -17.01 13.40
C PHE A 101 -3.93 -17.60 12.06
N ASP A 102 -3.09 -18.46 11.48
CA ASP A 102 -3.50 -19.25 10.35
C ASP A 102 -4.56 -20.29 10.76
N ARG A 103 -5.60 -20.45 9.94
CA ARG A 103 -6.61 -21.50 10.09
C ARG A 103 -6.49 -22.60 9.04
N THR A 104 -5.77 -22.33 7.96
CA THR A 104 -5.57 -23.29 6.87
C THR A 104 -4.68 -24.41 7.40
N SER A 105 -5.13 -25.66 7.28
CA SER A 105 -4.36 -26.80 7.81
C SER A 105 -3.17 -27.16 6.94
N THR A 106 -3.28 -27.00 5.62
CA THR A 106 -2.17 -27.24 4.69
C THR A 106 -2.27 -26.34 3.47
N THR A 107 -1.20 -25.63 3.16
CA THR A 107 -1.10 -24.73 2.01
C THR A 107 -0.03 -25.22 1.04
N PHE A 108 -0.48 -25.63 -0.15
CA PHE A 108 0.38 -25.98 -1.28
C PHE A 108 0.38 -24.84 -2.27
N VAL A 109 1.55 -24.32 -2.62
CA VAL A 109 1.67 -23.18 -3.53
C VAL A 109 2.65 -23.51 -4.65
N ALA A 110 2.31 -23.16 -5.88
CA ALA A 110 3.23 -23.23 -7.01
C ALA A 110 3.78 -21.84 -7.39
N GLN A 111 5.06 -21.78 -7.78
CA GLN A 111 5.67 -20.60 -8.36
C GLN A 111 4.95 -20.20 -9.66
N GLY A 112 4.61 -18.92 -9.81
CA GLY A 112 3.77 -18.44 -10.91
C GLY A 112 2.29 -18.84 -10.81
N GLY A 113 1.84 -19.32 -9.65
CA GLY A 113 0.46 -19.72 -9.37
C GLY A 113 -0.33 -18.67 -8.60
N ALA A 114 -1.49 -19.06 -8.07
CA ALA A 114 -2.30 -18.27 -7.16
C ALA A 114 -3.06 -19.20 -6.21
N GLU A 115 -3.29 -18.75 -4.99
CA GLU A 115 -3.94 -19.53 -3.93
C GLU A 115 -4.81 -18.66 -3.03
N ALA A 116 -5.54 -19.31 -2.12
CA ALA A 116 -6.33 -18.66 -1.09
C ALA A 116 -5.90 -19.14 0.31
N VAL A 117 -5.92 -18.23 1.29
CA VAL A 117 -5.68 -18.56 2.70
C VAL A 117 -6.82 -18.04 3.56
N VAL A 118 -7.22 -18.83 4.55
CA VAL A 118 -8.19 -18.45 5.58
C VAL A 118 -7.48 -18.34 6.92
N TYR A 119 -7.75 -17.28 7.68
CA TYR A 119 -7.06 -16.98 8.93
C TYR A 119 -7.94 -16.18 9.90
N ASP A 120 -7.51 -16.10 11.15
CA ASP A 120 -8.04 -15.18 12.15
C ASP A 120 -7.17 -13.93 12.23
N VAL A 121 -7.80 -12.76 12.28
CA VAL A 121 -7.13 -11.49 12.51
C VAL A 121 -7.89 -10.64 13.54
N GLY A 122 -7.15 -10.14 14.54
CA GLY A 122 -7.71 -9.34 15.62
C GLY A 122 -8.29 -7.99 15.14
N PRO A 123 -9.17 -7.36 15.93
CA PRO A 123 -9.88 -6.13 15.55
C PRO A 123 -8.98 -4.89 15.46
N THR A 124 -7.76 -4.93 15.99
CA THR A 124 -6.79 -3.83 15.92
C THR A 124 -6.07 -3.74 14.57
N ALA A 125 -6.13 -4.80 13.75
CA ALA A 125 -5.52 -4.79 12.43
C ALA A 125 -6.21 -3.80 11.50
N ALA A 126 -5.47 -2.79 11.07
CA ALA A 126 -5.88 -1.84 10.05
C ALA A 126 -5.66 -2.40 8.64
N ARG A 127 -4.61 -3.19 8.47
CA ARG A 127 -4.26 -3.90 7.24
C ARG A 127 -3.91 -5.35 7.56
N HIS A 128 -4.25 -6.26 6.67
CA HIS A 128 -3.94 -7.67 6.82
C HIS A 128 -4.05 -8.38 5.47
N GLY A 129 -3.39 -9.53 5.33
CA GLY A 129 -3.39 -10.25 4.07
C GLY A 129 -2.14 -11.10 3.91
N VAL A 130 -1.76 -11.32 2.66
CA VAL A 130 -0.54 -12.07 2.30
C VAL A 130 0.47 -11.13 1.67
N ARG A 131 1.70 -11.17 2.17
CA ARG A 131 2.86 -10.57 1.54
C ARG A 131 3.59 -11.64 0.74
N VAL A 132 3.93 -11.35 -0.52
CA VAL A 132 4.74 -12.20 -1.39
C VAL A 132 5.89 -11.38 -1.94
N GLY A 133 7.08 -11.54 -1.39
CA GLY A 133 8.21 -10.64 -1.64
C GLY A 133 7.83 -9.20 -1.27
N ASP A 134 7.87 -8.30 -2.26
CA ASP A 134 7.51 -6.89 -2.13
C ASP A 134 6.02 -6.60 -2.38
N ARG A 135 5.24 -7.60 -2.80
CA ARG A 135 3.82 -7.45 -3.14
C ARG A 135 2.95 -7.76 -1.94
N THR A 136 1.83 -7.05 -1.84
CA THR A 136 0.83 -7.26 -0.80
C THR A 136 -0.53 -7.56 -1.42
N PHE A 137 -1.17 -8.62 -0.94
CA PHE A 137 -2.51 -9.03 -1.29
C PHE A 137 -3.41 -8.84 -0.07
N GLU A 138 -4.20 -7.78 -0.10
CA GLU A 138 -5.08 -7.40 1.02
C GLU A 138 -6.17 -8.45 1.23
N GLY A 139 -6.41 -8.80 2.49
CA GLY A 139 -7.46 -9.71 2.90
C GLY A 139 -8.81 -9.04 3.10
N GLN A 140 -9.83 -9.86 3.22
CA GLN A 140 -11.19 -9.45 3.52
C GLN A 140 -11.74 -10.26 4.69
N ARG A 141 -12.32 -9.55 5.66
CA ARG A 141 -13.14 -10.17 6.71
C ARG A 141 -14.44 -10.66 6.08
N HIS A 142 -14.93 -11.79 6.56
CA HIS A 142 -16.15 -12.37 6.04
C HIS A 142 -16.95 -13.06 7.14
N ASP A 143 -18.22 -12.68 7.31
CA ASP A 143 -19.06 -13.13 8.44
C ASP A 143 -19.20 -14.66 8.51
N ALA A 144 -19.22 -15.35 7.37
CA ALA A 144 -19.25 -16.81 7.31
C ALA A 144 -18.01 -17.49 7.92
N LEU A 145 -16.92 -16.74 8.16
CA LEU A 145 -15.70 -17.20 8.82
C LEU A 145 -15.68 -16.85 10.33
N GLY A 146 -16.74 -16.23 10.85
CA GLY A 146 -16.84 -15.78 12.25
C GLY A 146 -16.25 -14.39 12.49
N GLU A 147 -16.38 -13.89 13.72
CA GLU A 147 -16.07 -12.49 14.10
C GLU A 147 -14.67 -12.01 13.69
N ASN A 148 -13.65 -12.87 13.85
CA ASN A 148 -12.26 -12.55 13.50
C ASN A 148 -11.81 -13.20 12.17
N GLY A 149 -12.71 -13.92 11.50
CA GLY A 149 -12.39 -14.69 10.31
C GLY A 149 -12.18 -13.81 9.08
N ALA A 150 -11.07 -14.03 8.40
CA ALA A 150 -10.73 -13.37 7.16
C ALA A 150 -10.15 -14.37 6.16
N PHE A 151 -10.11 -13.96 4.90
CA PHE A 151 -9.42 -14.68 3.84
C PHE A 151 -8.62 -13.70 2.97
N ALA A 152 -7.67 -14.23 2.22
CA ALA A 152 -6.97 -13.49 1.17
C ALA A 152 -6.78 -14.38 -0.05
N LEU A 153 -7.00 -13.81 -1.23
CA LEU A 153 -6.57 -14.40 -2.51
C LEU A 153 -5.23 -13.78 -2.87
N PHE A 154 -4.23 -14.60 -3.17
CA PHE A 154 -2.90 -14.11 -3.44
C PHE A 154 -2.27 -14.80 -4.65
N GLY A 155 -1.56 -14.02 -5.45
CA GLY A 155 -0.75 -14.51 -6.56
C GLY A 155 0.69 -14.73 -6.10
N VAL A 156 1.33 -15.75 -6.66
CA VAL A 156 2.73 -16.07 -6.38
C VAL A 156 3.52 -15.76 -7.64
N PRO A 157 4.32 -14.67 -7.65
CA PRO A 157 5.09 -14.28 -8.81
C PRO A 157 6.00 -15.40 -9.31
N HIS A 158 6.30 -15.39 -10.62
CA HIS A 158 7.20 -16.36 -11.23
C HIS A 158 8.67 -16.16 -10.81
N ASP A 159 9.00 -15.00 -10.27
CA ASP A 159 10.32 -14.56 -9.83
C ASP A 159 10.50 -14.56 -8.31
N VAL A 160 9.55 -15.09 -7.54
CA VAL A 160 9.71 -15.27 -6.08
C VAL A 160 10.83 -16.27 -5.80
N ALA A 161 11.65 -16.01 -4.78
CA ALA A 161 12.80 -16.86 -4.45
C ALA A 161 12.38 -18.17 -3.78
N GLY A 162 11.39 -18.13 -2.89
CA GLY A 162 10.94 -19.31 -2.17
C GLY A 162 9.72 -19.08 -1.27
N ALA A 163 9.40 -20.08 -0.45
CA ALA A 163 8.27 -20.05 0.47
C ALA A 163 8.41 -19.00 1.59
N GLU A 164 9.65 -18.69 1.97
CA GLU A 164 10.02 -17.74 3.02
C GLU A 164 9.55 -16.31 2.74
N ASP A 165 9.41 -15.97 1.46
CA ASP A 165 8.92 -14.68 0.99
C ASP A 165 7.40 -14.57 1.03
N ILE A 166 6.69 -15.66 1.33
CA ILE A 166 5.23 -15.76 1.40
C ILE A 166 4.81 -15.76 2.87
N ARG A 167 4.28 -14.62 3.34
CA ARG A 167 3.94 -14.42 4.75
C ARG A 167 2.54 -13.88 4.92
N LEU A 168 1.77 -14.48 5.82
CA LEU A 168 0.56 -13.86 6.32
C LEU A 168 0.98 -12.68 7.21
N PHE A 169 0.35 -11.52 7.07
CA PHE A 169 0.66 -10.35 7.88
C PHE A 169 -0.60 -9.67 8.42
N ALA A 170 -0.42 -8.94 9.52
CA ALA A 170 -1.37 -7.97 10.04
C ALA A 170 -0.61 -6.78 10.60
N GLU A 171 -1.12 -5.58 10.35
CA GLU A 171 -0.52 -4.30 10.74
C GLU A 171 -1.61 -3.40 11.30
N ASP A 172 -1.34 -2.72 12.40
CA ASP A 172 -2.25 -1.76 13.01
C ASP A 172 -1.95 -0.30 12.63
N LEU A 173 -2.76 0.63 13.16
CA LEU A 173 -2.59 2.07 12.91
C LEU A 173 -1.33 2.67 13.55
N ALA A 174 -0.68 1.95 14.47
CA ALA A 174 0.58 2.34 15.09
C ALA A 174 1.79 1.64 14.43
N SER A 175 1.57 0.99 13.28
CA SER A 175 2.58 0.24 12.53
C SER A 175 3.16 -0.96 13.28
N ASN A 176 2.49 -1.45 14.33
CA ASN A 176 2.88 -2.73 14.92
C ASN A 176 2.48 -3.84 13.95
N ARG A 177 3.41 -4.78 13.71
CA ARG A 177 3.23 -5.82 12.69
C ARG A 177 3.40 -7.21 13.26
N ALA A 178 2.49 -8.11 12.88
CA ALA A 178 2.62 -9.55 13.07
C ALA A 178 2.82 -10.23 11.72
N GLU A 179 3.67 -11.26 11.66
CA GLU A 179 3.85 -12.08 10.47
C GLU A 179 3.94 -13.56 10.82
N VAL A 180 3.23 -14.40 10.07
CA VAL A 180 3.17 -15.86 10.28
C VAL A 180 3.50 -16.56 8.96
N PRO A 181 4.46 -17.52 8.94
CA PRO A 181 4.63 -18.41 7.80
C PRO A 181 3.46 -19.41 7.75
N PHE A 182 2.96 -19.72 6.56
CA PHE A 182 1.80 -20.61 6.40
C PHE A 182 1.89 -21.53 5.17
N VAL A 183 2.99 -21.46 4.40
CA VAL A 183 3.19 -22.31 3.23
C VAL A 183 3.92 -23.59 3.65
N ASP A 184 3.21 -24.71 3.59
CA ASP A 184 3.77 -26.03 3.96
C ASP A 184 4.60 -26.63 2.83
N GLN A 185 4.18 -26.40 1.58
CA GLN A 185 4.88 -26.89 0.41
C GLN A 185 4.87 -25.85 -0.71
N PHE A 186 6.08 -25.43 -1.08
CA PHE A 186 6.31 -24.60 -2.25
C PHE A 186 6.84 -25.45 -3.40
N LYS A 187 6.17 -25.37 -4.54
CA LYS A 187 6.55 -26.05 -5.77
C LYS A 187 7.17 -25.06 -6.73
N GLU A 188 8.48 -25.11 -6.83
CA GLU A 188 9.21 -24.44 -7.90
C GLU A 188 8.72 -24.93 -9.26
N LYS A 189 8.63 -24.00 -10.21
CA LYS A 189 8.16 -24.28 -11.55
C LYS A 189 9.27 -23.95 -12.55
N PRO A 190 9.79 -24.92 -13.31
CA PRO A 190 10.65 -24.59 -14.43
C PRO A 190 9.82 -23.88 -15.50
N PHE A 191 10.23 -22.66 -15.86
CA PHE A 191 9.60 -21.89 -16.93
C PHE A 191 10.24 -22.23 -18.27
N ARG A 192 9.42 -22.30 -19.33
CA ARG A 192 9.90 -22.61 -20.67
C ARG A 192 10.74 -21.44 -21.17
N GLU A 193 11.84 -21.75 -21.85
CA GLU A 193 12.60 -20.75 -22.61
C GLU A 193 12.24 -20.87 -24.08
N ASP A 194 12.01 -19.73 -24.73
CA ASP A 194 11.61 -19.65 -26.13
C ASP A 194 12.42 -18.58 -26.87
N GLN A 195 12.72 -18.85 -28.14
CA GLN A 195 13.45 -17.94 -29.01
C GLN A 195 12.55 -17.45 -30.13
N ILE A 196 12.32 -16.14 -30.16
CA ILE A 196 11.46 -15.49 -31.13
C ILE A 196 12.31 -14.68 -32.10
N THR A 197 12.44 -15.17 -33.33
CA THR A 197 13.08 -14.42 -34.41
C THR A 197 12.10 -13.39 -34.96
N ILE A 198 12.39 -12.11 -34.72
CA ILE A 198 11.67 -10.98 -35.30
C ILE A 198 12.34 -10.54 -36.60
N ASN A 199 11.53 -10.04 -37.52
CA ASN A 199 11.98 -9.49 -38.79
C ASN A 199 11.20 -8.23 -39.13
N ASP A 200 11.65 -7.52 -40.16
CA ASP A 200 11.01 -6.31 -40.68
C ASP A 200 9.51 -6.47 -40.94
N ARG A 201 9.09 -7.61 -41.47
CA ARG A 201 7.69 -7.85 -41.80
C ARG A 201 6.83 -7.87 -40.54
N ILE A 202 7.27 -8.56 -39.49
CA ILE A 202 6.57 -8.61 -38.20
C ILE A 202 6.54 -7.21 -37.58
N MET A 203 7.69 -6.51 -37.53
CA MET A 203 7.76 -5.17 -36.94
C MET A 203 6.88 -4.16 -37.68
N LYS A 204 6.87 -4.18 -39.02
CA LYS A 204 6.00 -3.33 -39.85
C LYS A 204 4.51 -3.62 -39.65
N ALA A 205 4.15 -4.84 -39.25
CA ALA A 205 2.77 -5.19 -38.94
C ALA A 205 2.34 -4.77 -37.52
N VAL A 206 3.26 -4.82 -36.54
CA VAL A 206 2.96 -4.58 -35.12
C VAL A 206 3.13 -3.11 -34.72
N VAL A 207 4.21 -2.46 -35.15
CA VAL A 207 4.62 -1.14 -34.67
C VAL A 207 3.65 -0.02 -35.07
N PRO A 208 3.29 0.15 -36.37
CA PRO A 208 2.48 1.31 -36.77
C PRO A 208 1.09 1.39 -36.12
N PRO A 209 0.32 0.27 -36.00
CA PRO A 209 -0.97 0.32 -35.31
C PRO A 209 -0.87 0.74 -33.84
N ILE A 210 0.16 0.29 -33.12
CA ILE A 210 0.35 0.62 -31.70
C ILE A 210 0.75 2.08 -31.52
N LEU A 211 1.65 2.60 -32.36
CA LEU A 211 2.01 4.02 -32.34
C LEU A 211 0.80 4.91 -32.63
N ALA A 212 0.00 4.55 -33.64
CA ALA A 212 -1.23 5.28 -33.97
C ALA A 212 -2.25 5.27 -32.80
N ALA A 213 -2.36 4.14 -32.09
CA ALA A 213 -3.24 4.01 -30.92
C ALA A 213 -2.66 4.63 -29.64
N THR A 214 -1.37 4.97 -29.61
CA THR A 214 -0.67 5.49 -28.43
C THR A 214 0.03 6.81 -28.74
N PRO A 215 -0.70 7.93 -28.97
CA PRO A 215 -0.10 9.18 -29.46
C PRO A 215 0.96 9.81 -28.54
N LYS A 216 1.00 9.42 -27.25
CA LYS A 216 2.01 9.87 -26.29
C LYS A 216 3.35 9.13 -26.44
N LEU A 217 3.38 8.04 -27.21
CA LEU A 217 4.57 7.24 -27.46
C LEU A 217 5.35 7.86 -28.61
N GLU A 218 6.56 8.33 -28.33
CA GLU A 218 7.43 8.95 -29.32
C GLU A 218 7.92 7.90 -30.34
N ASP A 219 7.87 8.24 -31.63
CA ASP A 219 8.50 7.48 -32.70
C ASP A 219 10.02 7.75 -32.69
N LYS A 220 10.81 6.70 -32.49
CA LYS A 220 12.28 6.74 -32.42
C LYS A 220 12.96 6.79 -33.79
N GLY A 221 12.21 6.71 -34.89
CA GLY A 221 12.75 6.78 -36.26
C GLY A 221 13.33 5.45 -36.77
N SER A 222 13.37 4.40 -35.93
CA SER A 222 13.78 3.04 -36.30
C SER A 222 12.69 2.04 -35.94
N LEU A 223 12.40 1.10 -36.85
CA LEU A 223 11.43 0.04 -36.61
C LEU A 223 11.82 -0.85 -35.43
N LEU A 224 13.11 -1.17 -35.30
CA LEU A 224 13.61 -1.98 -34.20
C LEU A 224 13.50 -1.24 -32.86
N GLU A 225 13.93 0.03 -32.81
CA GLU A 225 13.87 0.82 -31.57
C GLU A 225 12.42 1.02 -31.11
N ASN A 226 11.51 1.30 -32.04
CA ASN A 226 10.08 1.39 -31.75
C ASN A 226 9.52 0.05 -31.25
N TYR A 227 9.90 -1.07 -31.87
CA TYR A 227 9.49 -2.39 -31.42
C TYR A 227 9.95 -2.66 -29.99
N LEU A 228 11.21 -2.37 -29.66
CA LEU A 228 11.77 -2.56 -28.31
C LEU A 228 11.09 -1.65 -27.28
N GLN A 229 10.80 -0.40 -27.64
CA GLN A 229 10.06 0.53 -26.78
C GLN A 229 8.64 0.05 -26.48
N ILE A 230 7.97 -0.54 -27.47
CA ILE A 230 6.65 -1.14 -27.31
C ILE A 230 6.73 -2.40 -26.44
N ASN A 231 7.66 -3.31 -26.75
CA ASN A 231 7.74 -4.62 -26.10
C ASN A 231 8.29 -4.57 -24.67
N GLY A 232 9.05 -3.53 -24.32
CA GLY A 232 9.59 -3.35 -22.97
C GLY A 232 8.86 -2.22 -22.21
N PRO A 233 9.32 -0.96 -22.33
CA PRO A 233 8.79 0.17 -21.55
C PRO A 233 7.27 0.32 -21.57
N LEU A 234 6.63 0.28 -22.74
CA LEU A 234 5.18 0.45 -22.84
C LEU A 234 4.45 -0.70 -22.13
N ARG A 235 4.86 -1.96 -22.35
CA ARG A 235 4.24 -3.12 -21.69
C ARG A 235 4.37 -3.06 -20.16
N ARG A 236 5.51 -2.61 -19.63
CA ARG A 236 5.67 -2.40 -18.19
C ARG A 236 4.70 -1.34 -17.66
N ALA A 237 4.63 -0.18 -18.31
CA ALA A 237 3.70 0.88 -17.90
C ALA A 237 2.23 0.43 -17.96
N LEU A 238 1.86 -0.38 -18.96
CA LEU A 238 0.51 -0.96 -19.05
C LEU A 238 0.25 -1.98 -17.93
N ASN A 239 1.22 -2.82 -17.58
CA ASN A 239 1.10 -3.75 -16.46
C ASN A 239 0.96 -3.01 -15.12
N ASP A 240 1.74 -1.96 -14.89
CA ASP A 240 1.63 -1.12 -13.69
C ASP A 240 0.23 -0.49 -13.62
N ARG A 241 -0.29 0.00 -14.74
CA ARG A 241 -1.65 0.54 -14.80
C ARG A 241 -2.73 -0.51 -14.49
N LEU A 242 -2.55 -1.77 -14.91
CA LEU A 242 -3.46 -2.86 -14.55
C LEU A 242 -3.44 -3.13 -13.04
N VAL A 243 -2.27 -3.07 -12.41
CA VAL A 243 -2.14 -3.20 -10.94
C VAL A 243 -2.87 -2.06 -10.23
N GLU A 244 -2.68 -0.81 -10.66
CA GLU A 244 -3.39 0.35 -10.12
C GLU A 244 -4.92 0.20 -10.24
N LEU A 245 -5.41 -0.17 -11.42
CA LEU A 245 -6.85 -0.40 -11.64
C LEU A 245 -7.39 -1.52 -10.73
N GLY A 246 -6.59 -2.56 -10.49
CA GLY A 246 -6.92 -3.63 -9.56
C GLY A 246 -7.19 -3.13 -8.14
N GLN A 247 -6.52 -2.07 -7.69
CA GLN A 247 -6.71 -1.47 -6.36
C GLN A 247 -8.06 -0.76 -6.20
N GLU A 248 -8.70 -0.38 -7.30
CA GLU A 248 -10.04 0.24 -7.34
C GLU A 248 -11.17 -0.83 -7.42
N SER A 249 -10.83 -2.12 -7.39
CA SER A 249 -11.80 -3.21 -7.48
C SER A 249 -12.77 -3.21 -6.30
N ARG A 250 -14.02 -3.63 -6.56
CA ARG A 250 -15.02 -3.80 -5.51
C ARG A 250 -14.60 -4.91 -4.55
N LYS A 251 -14.83 -4.71 -3.25
CA LYS A 251 -14.59 -5.70 -2.19
C LYS A 251 -15.75 -6.70 -2.10
N GLU A 252 -16.14 -7.26 -3.23
CA GLU A 252 -17.19 -8.27 -3.35
C GLU A 252 -16.91 -9.17 -4.55
N PHE A 253 -17.40 -10.41 -4.50
CA PHE A 253 -17.34 -11.29 -5.66
C PHE A 253 -18.37 -10.85 -6.72
N LEU A 254 -17.88 -10.52 -7.92
CA LEU A 254 -18.73 -10.19 -9.08
C LEU A 254 -19.07 -11.41 -9.95
N TRP A 255 -18.69 -12.59 -9.48
CA TRP A 255 -18.92 -13.87 -10.14
C TRP A 255 -19.45 -14.87 -9.11
N THR A 256 -20.17 -15.89 -9.60
CA THR A 256 -20.76 -16.93 -8.75
C THR A 256 -20.36 -18.34 -9.18
N GLN A 257 -19.64 -18.47 -10.29
CA GLN A 257 -19.24 -19.75 -10.88
C GLN A 257 -17.72 -19.79 -11.09
N PRO A 258 -17.12 -20.99 -11.17
CA PRO A 258 -15.72 -21.13 -11.53
C PRO A 258 -15.41 -20.48 -12.88
N PHE A 259 -14.22 -19.92 -13.01
CA PHE A 259 -13.71 -19.47 -14.31
C PHE A 259 -13.49 -20.69 -15.21
N LEU A 260 -14.05 -20.64 -16.41
CA LEU A 260 -13.87 -21.68 -17.42
C LEU A 260 -12.75 -21.27 -18.38
N GLN A 261 -11.91 -22.24 -18.76
CA GLN A 261 -10.96 -22.02 -19.84
C GLN A 261 -11.74 -21.80 -21.15
N MET A 262 -11.32 -20.81 -21.94
CA MET A 262 -11.76 -20.69 -23.32
C MET A 262 -11.44 -21.99 -24.07
N ASN A 263 -12.35 -22.46 -24.93
CA ASN A 263 -12.16 -23.68 -25.73
C ASN A 263 -11.13 -23.44 -26.85
N ALA A 264 -9.86 -23.39 -26.47
CA ALA A 264 -8.71 -23.07 -27.31
C ALA A 264 -7.46 -23.77 -26.75
N GLN A 265 -6.51 -24.08 -27.62
CA GLN A 265 -5.24 -24.69 -27.25
C GLN A 265 -4.27 -23.65 -26.67
N VAL A 266 -3.67 -23.96 -25.53
CA VAL A 266 -2.58 -23.15 -24.95
C VAL A 266 -1.30 -23.38 -25.78
N VAL A 267 -0.79 -22.33 -26.43
CA VAL A 267 0.43 -22.39 -27.24
C VAL A 267 1.65 -21.78 -26.55
N SER A 268 1.43 -20.85 -25.61
CA SER A 268 2.45 -20.35 -24.68
C SER A 268 1.87 -20.20 -23.29
N ALA A 269 2.63 -20.63 -22.30
CA ALA A 269 2.22 -20.65 -20.91
C ALA A 269 2.66 -19.37 -20.19
N PHE A 270 2.07 -19.17 -19.00
CA PHE A 270 2.46 -18.10 -18.10
C PHE A 270 3.93 -18.20 -17.68
N ALA A 271 4.60 -17.06 -17.75
CA ALA A 271 6.00 -16.79 -17.47
C ALA A 271 6.99 -17.57 -18.34
N ASP A 272 6.60 -17.93 -19.58
CA ASP A 272 7.57 -18.36 -20.60
C ASP A 272 8.60 -17.24 -20.83
N ARG A 273 9.89 -17.56 -20.72
CA ARG A 273 11.02 -16.64 -20.91
C ARG A 273 11.33 -16.53 -22.39
N ARG A 274 11.11 -15.36 -22.98
CA ARG A 274 11.28 -15.12 -24.41
C ARG A 274 12.55 -14.35 -24.67
N THR A 275 13.42 -14.90 -25.50
CA THR A 275 14.57 -14.19 -26.08
C THR A 275 14.24 -13.78 -27.50
N TYR A 276 14.35 -12.50 -27.83
CA TYR A 276 14.06 -12.00 -29.16
C TYR A 276 15.34 -11.83 -29.96
N LEU A 277 15.33 -12.36 -31.19
CA LEU A 277 16.45 -12.25 -32.12
C LEU A 277 16.07 -11.41 -33.33
N TYR A 278 16.92 -10.46 -33.69
CA TYR A 278 16.82 -9.70 -34.94
C TYR A 278 18.17 -9.83 -35.67
N GLU A 279 18.12 -10.26 -36.94
CA GLU A 279 19.33 -10.51 -37.75
C GLU A 279 20.35 -11.44 -37.05
N GLY A 280 19.85 -12.45 -36.32
CA GLY A 280 20.67 -13.42 -35.59
C GLY A 280 21.30 -12.90 -34.30
N LYS A 281 21.03 -11.64 -33.91
CA LYS A 281 21.49 -11.05 -32.65
C LYS A 281 20.36 -10.98 -31.65
N VAL A 282 20.67 -11.28 -30.39
CA VAL A 282 19.73 -11.05 -29.29
C VAL A 282 19.53 -9.54 -29.13
N VAL A 283 18.27 -9.11 -29.15
CA VAL A 283 17.88 -7.69 -29.03
C VAL A 283 16.97 -7.42 -27.84
N ASP A 284 16.32 -8.43 -27.28
CA ASP A 284 15.42 -8.28 -26.13
C ASP A 284 15.26 -9.60 -25.35
N SER A 285 14.84 -9.49 -24.09
CA SER A 285 14.38 -10.61 -23.27
C SER A 285 13.20 -10.18 -22.41
N GLN A 286 12.10 -10.94 -22.47
CA GLN A 286 10.86 -10.65 -21.73
C GLN A 286 10.23 -11.91 -21.16
N ASP A 287 9.58 -11.78 -20.01
CA ASP A 287 8.72 -12.82 -19.45
C ASP A 287 7.29 -12.68 -19.97
N HIS A 288 6.71 -13.78 -20.44
CA HIS A 288 5.34 -13.79 -20.94
C HIS A 288 4.32 -13.90 -19.80
N LEU A 289 3.83 -12.77 -19.29
CA LEU A 289 2.91 -12.73 -18.14
C LEU A 289 1.44 -13.05 -18.50
N GLY A 290 1.20 -13.92 -19.48
CA GLY A 290 -0.12 -14.31 -19.95
C GLY A 290 -0.14 -15.70 -20.58
N PHE A 291 -1.29 -16.07 -21.14
CA PHE A 291 -1.45 -17.28 -21.93
C PHE A 291 -1.77 -16.91 -23.37
N ASP A 292 -1.05 -17.51 -24.32
CA ASP A 292 -1.41 -17.43 -25.73
C ASP A 292 -2.29 -18.62 -26.07
N LEU A 293 -3.43 -18.33 -26.68
CA LEU A 293 -4.44 -19.32 -27.05
C LEU A 293 -4.62 -19.35 -28.58
N ALA A 294 -4.67 -20.55 -29.15
CA ALA A 294 -4.99 -20.79 -30.54
C ALA A 294 -6.34 -21.55 -30.66
N PRO A 295 -7.23 -21.16 -31.59
CA PRO A 295 -8.49 -21.86 -31.84
C PRO A 295 -8.32 -23.34 -32.20
#